data_AF-A0A6L6G757-F1
#
_entry.id   AF-A0A6L6G757-F1
#
_cell.length_a   1.000
_cell.length_b   1.000
_cell.length_c   1.000
_cell.angle_alpha   90.00
_cell.angle_beta   90.00
_cell.angle_gamma   90.00
#
_symmetry.space_group_name_H-M   'P 1'
#
loop_
_entity.id
_entity.type
_entity.pdbx_description
1 polymer ?
#
loop_
_entity_poly.entity_id
_entity_poly.type
_entity_poly.pdbx_seq_one_letter_code
_entity_poly.pdbx_strand_id
1 'polypeptide(L)'
;REVKVPVKVTNTLPDGTEEVVEVEVPVTVNRDTDGDGIIDSENPDDDNDGVEDGSDETPKAFTDLTATATPVTVPEGQAVPADTKVNTLPLTGDSSEAFFTSAALAIISSVGLLGIAKGKKNGSD
;
A
#
# COMPACT_ATOMS: atom_id res chain seq x y z
N ARG A 1 18.71 -10.62 -10.24
CA ARG A 1 19.95 -11.43 -10.45
C ARG A 1 19.86 -12.17 -11.77
N GLU A 2 20.93 -12.25 -12.57
CA GLU A 2 20.94 -13.14 -13.74
C GLU A 2 21.54 -14.50 -13.40
N VAL A 3 20.91 -15.57 -13.91
CA VAL A 3 21.37 -16.96 -13.81
C VAL A 3 21.42 -17.53 -15.22
N LYS A 4 22.53 -18.18 -15.57
CA LYS A 4 22.68 -18.86 -16.86
C LYS A 4 22.44 -20.34 -16.70
N VAL A 5 21.48 -20.87 -17.45
CA VAL A 5 21.13 -22.30 -17.43
C VAL A 5 21.71 -22.96 -18.68
N PRO A 6 22.60 -23.96 -18.55
CA PRO A 6 23.09 -24.72 -19.70
C PRO A 6 22.02 -25.69 -20.20
N VAL A 7 21.76 -25.66 -21.50
CA VAL A 7 20.82 -26.53 -22.19
C VAL A 7 21.57 -27.32 -23.27
N LYS A 8 21.32 -28.62 -23.35
CA LYS A 8 21.85 -29.48 -24.41
C LYS A 8 20.80 -29.65 -25.49
N VAL A 9 21.13 -29.21 -26.71
CA VAL A 9 20.32 -29.41 -27.90
C VAL A 9 20.95 -30.53 -28.71
N THR A 10 20.22 -31.64 -28.87
CA THR A 10 20.66 -32.76 -29.70
C THR A 10 19.86 -32.77 -31.00
N ASN A 11 20.56 -32.78 -32.14
CA ASN A 11 19.97 -32.95 -33.45
C ASN A 11 20.43 -34.28 -34.05
N THR A 12 19.49 -35.16 -34.38
CA THR A 12 19.79 -36.45 -35.03
C THR A 12 19.75 -36.27 -36.54
N LEU A 13 20.88 -36.50 -37.20
CA LEU A 13 21.01 -36.39 -38.64
C LEU A 13 20.45 -37.63 -39.36
N PRO A 14 20.11 -37.53 -40.67
CA PRO A 14 19.57 -38.65 -41.45
C PRO A 14 20.47 -39.89 -41.52
N ASP A 15 21.77 -39.73 -41.28
CA ASP A 15 22.76 -40.82 -41.23
C ASP A 15 22.86 -41.51 -39.85
N GLY A 16 22.04 -41.06 -38.89
CA GLY A 16 22.01 -41.59 -37.53
C GLY A 16 23.06 -41.00 -36.60
N THR A 17 23.83 -40.00 -37.04
CA THR A 17 24.76 -39.27 -36.17
C THR A 17 24.04 -38.21 -35.34
N GLU A 18 24.56 -37.90 -34.16
CA GLU A 18 24.01 -36.86 -33.27
C GLU A 18 24.95 -35.66 -33.22
N GLU A 19 24.40 -34.47 -33.47
CA GLU A 19 25.06 -33.19 -33.22
C GLU A 19 24.55 -32.64 -31.89
N VAL A 20 25.45 -32.38 -30.95
CA VAL A 20 25.11 -31.84 -29.62
C VAL A 20 25.66 -30.43 -29.49
N VAL A 21 24.79 -29.48 -29.19
CA VAL A 21 25.14 -28.07 -28.96
C VAL A 21 24.76 -27.71 -27.53
N GLU A 22 25.70 -27.15 -26.78
CA GLU A 22 25.45 -26.56 -25.46
C GLU A 22 25.12 -25.07 -25.63
N VAL A 23 23.95 -24.67 -25.14
CA VAL A 23 23.44 -23.30 -25.20
C VAL A 23 23.22 -22.79 -23.78
N GLU A 24 23.73 -21.61 -23.45
CA GLU A 24 23.42 -20.93 -22.19
C GLU A 24 22.20 -20.02 -22.36
N VAL A 25 21.16 -20.24 -21.55
CA VAL A 25 19.97 -19.39 -21.52
C VAL A 25 20.04 -18.47 -20.31
N PRO A 26 20.05 -17.13 -20.48
CA PRO A 26 19.99 -16.19 -19.37
C PRO A 26 18.57 -16.14 -18.79
N VAL A 27 18.49 -16.17 -17.46
CA VAL A 27 17.24 -16.06 -16.69
C VAL A 27 17.40 -14.97 -15.65
N THR A 28 16.50 -14.00 -15.65
CA THR A 28 16.44 -12.95 -14.63
C THR A 28 15.57 -13.39 -13.47
N VAL A 29 16.11 -13.33 -12.26
CA VAL A 29 15.40 -13.54 -10.99
C VAL A 29 15.07 -12.19 -10.39
N ASN A 30 13.77 -11.94 -10.23
CA ASN A 30 13.19 -10.80 -9.53
C ASN A 30 12.72 -11.26 -8.14
N ARG A 31 12.83 -10.38 -7.14
CA ARG A 31 12.30 -10.61 -5.80
C ARG A 31 10.93 -9.95 -5.66
N ASP A 32 10.18 -10.46 -4.69
CA ASP A 32 8.88 -9.96 -4.23
C ASP A 32 8.91 -10.20 -2.71
N THR A 33 9.15 -9.15 -1.93
CA THR A 33 9.56 -9.25 -0.52
C THR A 33 8.39 -9.45 0.43
N ASP A 34 7.23 -8.87 0.11
CA ASP A 34 5.98 -8.96 0.86
C ASP A 34 4.95 -9.91 0.23
N GLY A 35 5.17 -10.35 -1.02
CA GLY A 35 4.35 -11.33 -1.71
C GLY A 35 3.10 -10.73 -2.35
N ASP A 36 3.08 -9.43 -2.64
CA ASP A 36 1.94 -8.73 -3.23
C ASP A 36 1.85 -8.91 -4.77
N GLY A 37 2.87 -9.52 -5.37
CA GLY A 37 2.97 -9.79 -6.79
C GLY A 37 3.60 -8.67 -7.62
N ILE A 38 4.06 -7.60 -6.99
CA ILE A 38 4.88 -6.55 -7.59
C ILE A 38 6.34 -6.88 -7.28
N ILE A 39 7.20 -6.80 -8.30
CA ILE A 39 8.61 -7.09 -8.08
C ILE A 39 9.26 -5.94 -7.31
N ASP A 40 10.23 -6.26 -6.45
CA ASP A 40 10.98 -5.30 -5.62
C ASP A 40 11.57 -4.11 -6.42
N SER A 41 11.83 -4.26 -7.72
CA SER A 41 12.35 -3.16 -8.55
C SER A 41 11.29 -2.20 -9.09
N GLU A 42 10.02 -2.57 -9.00
CA GLU A 42 8.84 -1.81 -9.44
C GLU A 42 7.91 -1.49 -8.25
N ASN A 43 8.18 -2.03 -7.06
CA ASN A 43 7.49 -1.75 -5.82
C ASN A 43 8.15 -0.52 -5.13
N PRO A 44 7.39 0.54 -4.76
CA PRO A 44 7.92 1.68 -4.00
C PRO A 44 8.09 1.44 -2.49
N ASP A 45 7.46 0.39 -1.93
CA ASP A 45 7.51 0.00 -0.51
C ASP A 45 7.58 -1.54 -0.45
N ASP A 46 8.81 -2.05 -0.44
CA ASP A 46 9.14 -3.47 -0.61
C ASP A 46 8.61 -4.39 0.51
N ASP A 47 8.37 -3.88 1.71
CA ASP A 47 7.88 -4.67 2.85
C ASP A 47 6.52 -4.20 3.39
N ASN A 48 5.92 -3.19 2.75
CA ASN A 48 4.58 -2.67 3.02
C ASN A 48 4.40 -2.23 4.47
N ASP A 49 5.44 -1.63 5.06
CA ASP A 49 5.41 -1.12 6.42
C ASP A 49 4.93 0.35 6.52
N GLY A 50 4.74 0.99 5.37
CA GLY A 50 4.25 2.35 5.24
C GLY A 50 5.35 3.41 5.16
N VAL A 51 6.62 3.00 5.03
CA VAL A 51 7.75 3.88 4.73
C VAL A 51 8.33 3.50 3.37
N GLU A 52 8.34 4.43 2.42
CA GLU A 52 8.93 4.18 1.09
C GLU A 52 10.41 3.81 1.18
N ASP A 53 10.87 2.91 0.30
CA ASP A 53 12.23 2.35 0.32
C ASP A 53 13.35 3.41 0.30
N GLY A 54 13.09 4.56 -0.33
CA GLY A 54 14.05 5.67 -0.41
C GLY A 54 14.25 6.42 0.92
N SER A 55 13.31 6.26 1.86
CA SER A 55 13.30 6.88 3.18
C SER A 55 13.41 5.88 4.32
N ASP A 56 13.40 4.58 4.01
CA ASP A 56 13.48 3.50 4.99
C ASP A 56 14.92 3.04 5.25
N GLU A 57 15.25 2.83 6.53
CA GLU A 57 16.53 2.24 6.96
C GLU A 57 16.55 0.73 6.78
N THR A 58 15.38 0.08 6.70
CA THR A 58 15.21 -1.35 6.57
C THR A 58 14.26 -1.79 5.45
N PRO A 59 14.49 -1.42 4.16
CA PRO A 59 13.52 -1.53 3.04
C PRO A 59 13.13 -2.94 2.59
N LYS A 60 13.30 -3.95 3.43
CA LYS A 60 13.04 -5.37 3.13
C LYS A 60 12.53 -6.11 4.37
N ALA A 61 12.34 -5.40 5.46
CA ALA A 61 12.04 -5.94 6.75
C ALA A 61 10.99 -5.05 7.42
N PHE A 62 9.74 -5.51 7.35
CA PHE A 62 8.60 -4.86 7.96
C PHE A 62 8.90 -4.31 9.36
N THR A 63 8.68 -3.01 9.54
CA THR A 63 8.71 -2.36 10.85
C THR A 63 7.35 -1.82 11.26
N ASP A 64 6.95 -2.05 12.51
CA ASP A 64 5.70 -1.49 13.01
C ASP A 64 5.77 0.04 12.98
N LEU A 65 4.81 0.69 12.32
CA LEU A 65 4.70 2.14 12.31
C LEU A 65 4.59 2.70 13.75
N THR A 66 5.67 3.26 14.29
CA THR A 66 5.71 3.79 15.67
C THR A 66 5.09 5.18 15.80
N ALA A 67 4.29 5.63 14.84
CA ALA A 67 3.69 6.95 14.83
C ALA A 67 2.69 7.10 15.99
N THR A 68 3.11 7.74 17.07
CA THR A 68 2.21 8.13 18.16
C THR A 68 1.37 9.34 17.76
N ALA A 69 0.09 9.12 17.47
CA ALA A 69 -0.88 10.19 17.31
C ALA A 69 -1.19 10.82 18.67
N THR A 70 -1.16 12.16 18.76
CA THR A 70 -1.72 12.88 19.91
C THR A 70 -3.20 13.14 19.62
N PRO A 71 -4.15 12.49 20.33
CA PRO A 71 -5.56 12.70 20.06
C PRO A 71 -5.95 14.13 20.46
N VAL A 72 -6.51 14.88 19.50
CA VAL A 72 -7.12 16.19 19.76
C VAL A 72 -8.59 15.96 20.08
N THR A 73 -9.01 16.28 21.30
CA THR A 73 -10.43 16.24 21.67
C THR A 73 -11.12 17.50 21.16
N VAL A 74 -12.11 17.32 20.28
CA VAL A 74 -12.96 18.41 19.77
C VAL A 74 -14.37 18.21 20.31
N PRO A 75 -14.97 19.21 20.98
CA PRO A 75 -16.36 19.13 21.41
C PRO A 75 -17.32 18.87 20.24
N GLU A 76 -18.35 18.06 20.49
CA GLU A 76 -19.35 17.72 19.49
C GLU A 76 -20.00 18.99 18.89
N GLY A 77 -20.02 19.08 17.56
CA GLY A 77 -20.54 20.25 16.82
C GLY A 77 -19.53 21.36 16.56
N GLN A 78 -18.28 21.23 16.99
CA GLN A 78 -17.20 22.15 16.58
C GLN A 78 -16.38 21.60 15.40
N ALA A 79 -15.86 22.51 14.59
CA ALA A 79 -14.94 22.18 13.52
C ALA A 79 -13.64 21.62 14.12
N VAL A 80 -13.14 20.53 13.55
CA VAL A 80 -11.81 20.01 13.87
C VAL A 80 -10.77 21.09 13.52
N PRO A 81 -9.82 21.41 14.41
CA PRO A 81 -8.76 22.38 14.12
C PRO A 81 -8.03 22.03 12.82
N ALA A 82 -7.82 23.03 11.97
CA ALA A 82 -7.26 22.84 10.62
C ALA A 82 -5.82 22.30 10.61
N ASP A 83 -5.12 22.37 11.74
CA ASP A 83 -3.79 21.83 12.00
C ASP A 83 -3.81 20.37 12.48
N THR A 84 -4.98 19.76 12.64
CA THR A 84 -5.11 18.34 12.99
C THR A 84 -4.66 17.48 11.82
N LYS A 85 -3.47 16.89 11.93
CA LYS A 85 -2.97 15.90 10.97
C LYS A 85 -3.72 14.58 11.17
N VAL A 86 -4.45 14.14 10.15
CA VAL A 86 -5.06 12.81 10.09
C VAL A 86 -4.07 11.90 9.36
N ASN A 87 -3.52 10.92 10.08
CA ASN A 87 -2.77 9.84 9.44
C ASN A 87 -3.77 8.81 8.90
N THR A 88 -3.96 8.79 7.58
CA THR A 88 -4.56 7.65 6.89
C THR A 88 -3.45 6.67 6.55
N LEU A 89 -3.59 5.41 7.00
CA LEU A 89 -2.71 4.33 6.55
C LEU A 89 -2.85 4.20 5.03
N PRO A 90 -1.76 4.03 4.27
CA PRO A 90 -1.87 3.67 2.87
C PRO A 90 -2.64 2.35 2.76
N LEU A 91 -3.52 2.24 1.76
CA LEU A 91 -4.05 0.94 1.39
C LEU A 91 -3.00 0.22 0.55
N THR A 92 -2.85 -1.09 0.76
CA THR A 92 -1.96 -1.96 -0.02
C THR A 92 -2.06 -1.66 -1.52
N GLY A 93 -0.94 -1.24 -2.12
CA GLY A 93 -0.79 -1.02 -3.57
C GLY A 93 -1.14 0.37 -4.10
N ASP A 94 -1.36 1.39 -3.25
CA ASP A 94 -1.60 2.75 -3.74
C ASP A 94 -0.28 3.53 -3.89
N SER A 95 0.15 3.73 -5.14
CA SER A 95 1.27 4.61 -5.50
C SER A 95 0.82 6.08 -5.41
N SER A 96 0.37 6.54 -4.24
CA SER A 96 -0.03 7.92 -4.06
C SER A 96 1.03 8.65 -3.24
N GLU A 97 1.76 9.54 -3.94
CA GLU A 97 2.47 10.64 -3.31
C GLU A 97 1.59 11.21 -2.19
N ALA A 98 2.15 11.38 -1.00
CA ALA A 98 1.47 11.96 0.15
C ALA A 98 1.10 13.43 -0.11
N PHE A 99 0.19 13.69 -1.05
CA PHE A 99 -0.29 15.02 -1.41
C PHE A 99 -1.74 15.16 -0.97
N PHE A 100 -1.83 15.79 0.20
CA PHE A 100 -2.82 16.80 0.54
C PHE A 100 -3.33 17.55 -0.70
N THR A 101 -4.39 17.05 -1.34
CA THR A 101 -5.26 17.87 -2.18
C THR A 101 -6.57 18.07 -1.44
N SER A 102 -6.72 19.29 -0.92
CA SER A 102 -7.92 19.77 -0.24
C SER A 102 -9.07 19.92 -1.23
N ALA A 103 -9.59 18.83 -1.78
CA ALA A 103 -10.76 18.88 -2.66
C ALA A 103 -11.38 17.50 -2.90
N ALA A 104 -12.21 17.01 -1.97
CA ALA A 104 -13.48 16.32 -2.30
C ALA A 104 -14.29 15.98 -1.04
N LEU A 105 -15.48 16.57 -0.95
CA LEU A 105 -16.57 16.30 -0.01
C LEU A 105 -17.24 14.93 -0.30
N ALA A 106 -17.67 14.19 0.73
CA ALA A 106 -19.10 13.93 1.07
C ALA A 106 -19.39 12.58 1.80
N ILE A 107 -19.97 12.71 3.00
CA ILE A 107 -21.16 12.04 3.61
C ILE A 107 -21.24 10.49 3.65
N ILE A 108 -21.60 9.93 4.82
CA ILE A 108 -22.56 8.81 5.13
C ILE A 108 -22.15 8.27 6.54
N SER A 109 -22.97 8.21 7.60
CA SER A 109 -24.33 7.65 7.69
C SER A 109 -25.16 8.33 8.78
N SER A 110 -26.41 8.56 8.43
CA SER A 110 -27.53 8.85 9.32
C SER A 110 -28.09 7.55 9.91
N VAL A 111 -28.19 7.45 11.24
CA VAL A 111 -29.22 6.63 11.90
C VAL A 111 -29.81 7.46 13.03
N GLY A 112 -31.03 7.95 12.84
CA GLY A 112 -31.74 8.76 13.81
C GLY A 112 -32.37 7.95 14.94
N LEU A 113 -32.64 8.61 16.06
CA LEU A 113 -33.89 8.39 16.77
C LEU A 113 -34.51 9.72 17.19
N LEU A 114 -35.64 9.98 16.55
CA LEU A 114 -36.58 11.06 16.78
C LEU A 114 -37.16 11.00 18.21
N GLY A 115 -36.66 11.85 19.10
CA GLY A 115 -37.26 12.13 20.40
C GLY A 115 -38.12 13.40 20.37
N ILE A 116 -39.39 13.29 19.98
CA ILE A 116 -40.37 14.38 20.17
C ILE A 116 -40.71 14.44 21.68
N ALA A 117 -40.01 15.27 22.44
CA ALA A 117 -40.44 15.67 23.77
C ALA A 117 -41.06 17.08 23.70
N LYS A 118 -42.40 17.12 23.66
CA LYS A 118 -43.17 18.37 23.83
C LYS A 118 -42.98 18.89 25.26
N GLY A 119 -42.13 19.91 25.41
CA GLY A 119 -41.94 20.67 26.65
C GLY A 119 -42.70 21.99 26.62
N LYS A 120 -43.70 22.08 27.49
CA LYS A 120 -44.66 23.16 27.74
C LYS A 120 -44.05 24.58 27.83
N LYS A 121 -44.75 25.56 27.24
CA LYS A 121 -44.48 27.01 27.37
C LYS A 121 -44.58 27.45 28.83
N ASN A 122 -43.58 28.17 29.30
CA ASN A 122 -43.67 28.98 30.52
C ASN A 122 -43.83 30.43 30.05
N GLY A 123 -45.05 30.95 30.10
CA GLY A 123 -45.31 32.39 29.97
C GLY A 123 -45.09 33.05 31.32
N SER A 124 -44.20 34.05 31.34
CA SER A 124 -44.15 35.09 32.38
C SER A 124 -44.83 36.33 31.81
N ASP A 125 -45.55 37.00 32.70
CA ASP A 125 -46.17 38.33 32.63
C ASP A 125 -47.57 38.45 31.98
#